data_AF-A0A212SAK3-F1
#
_entry.id   AF-A0A212SAK3-F1
#
_cell.length_a   1.000
_cell.length_b   1.000
_cell.length_c   1.000
_cell.angle_alpha   90.00
_cell.angle_beta   90.00
_cell.angle_gamma   90.00
#
_symmetry.space_group_name_H-M   'P 1'
#
loop_
_entity.id
_entity.type
_entity.pdbx_description
1 polymer ?
#
loop_
_entity_poly.entity_id
_entity_poly.type
_entity_poly.pdbx_seq_one_letter_code
_entity_poly.pdbx_strand_id
1 'polypeptide(L)'
;MTPQVGEREKRAAHDIVACLRGYYGSISNRQTETIICAAAAITGEWSSWAVGYDCLEKDKFEFIKAFILLFEGDGSIAGQISAVVDRLGANVSKLPHGSSLRASQTAGTVEAAYPSLSVDNSHYPNEWPPIAAPRFRERIKQISRVNHLSSPQETLSACGLAVAILVEDASPKLDPIVAATLALEVMTAVSCRAPLDADLILAQERQEV
;
A
#
# COMPACT_ATOMS: atom_id res chain seq x y z
N MET A 1 2.85 -24.46 -5.64
CA MET A 1 2.13 -24.20 -6.90
C MET A 1 1.87 -22.71 -6.91
N THR A 2 2.65 -21.91 -7.63
CA THR A 2 2.56 -20.45 -7.53
C THR A 2 1.17 -20.02 -7.97
N PRO A 3 0.35 -19.36 -7.13
CA PRO A 3 -0.94 -18.85 -7.57
C PRO A 3 -0.69 -17.89 -8.73
N GLN A 4 -1.14 -18.28 -9.93
CA GLN A 4 -1.01 -17.43 -11.11
C GLN A 4 -1.95 -16.24 -10.92
N VAL A 5 -1.36 -15.06 -10.76
CA VAL A 5 -2.09 -13.80 -10.87
C VAL A 5 -2.82 -13.79 -12.22
N GLY A 6 -4.15 -13.65 -12.18
CA GLY A 6 -4.96 -13.60 -13.37
C GLY A 6 -4.71 -12.34 -14.22
N GLU A 7 -5.01 -12.44 -15.52
CA GLU A 7 -4.86 -11.32 -16.45
C GLU A 7 -5.79 -10.13 -16.10
N ARG A 8 -6.88 -10.37 -15.37
CA ARG A 8 -7.80 -9.31 -14.92
C ARG A 8 -7.15 -8.45 -13.84
N GLU A 9 -6.48 -9.08 -12.89
CA GLU A 9 -5.77 -8.45 -11.79
C GLU A 9 -4.59 -7.63 -12.30
N LYS A 10 -3.87 -8.13 -13.33
CA LYS A 10 -2.80 -7.35 -14.00
C LYS A 10 -3.33 -6.09 -14.67
N ARG A 11 -4.44 -6.17 -15.42
CA ARG A 11 -5.06 -4.98 -16.03
C ARG A 11 -5.52 -3.98 -14.98
N ALA A 12 -6.21 -4.46 -13.94
CA ALA A 12 -6.61 -3.63 -12.82
C ALA A 12 -5.41 -2.96 -12.13
N ALA A 13 -4.30 -3.67 -11.95
CA ALA A 13 -3.07 -3.11 -11.39
C ALA A 13 -2.55 -1.93 -12.23
N HIS A 14 -2.50 -2.07 -13.56
CA HIS A 14 -2.13 -0.97 -14.46
C HIS A 14 -3.11 0.21 -14.38
N ASP A 15 -4.42 -0.04 -14.31
CA ASP A 15 -5.42 1.02 -14.14
C ASP A 15 -5.26 1.75 -12.80
N ILE A 16 -4.92 1.04 -11.72
CA ILE A 16 -4.60 1.62 -10.40
C ILE A 16 -3.35 2.50 -10.51
N VAL A 17 -2.29 2.01 -11.14
CA VAL A 17 -1.06 2.79 -11.36
C VAL A 17 -1.35 4.06 -12.17
N ALA A 18 -2.13 3.95 -13.25
CA ALA A 18 -2.53 5.09 -14.07
C ALA A 18 -3.38 6.10 -13.27
N CYS A 19 -4.32 5.62 -12.46
CA CYS A 19 -5.14 6.46 -11.59
C CYS A 19 -4.28 7.25 -10.59
N LEU A 20 -3.34 6.58 -9.91
CA LEU A 20 -2.46 7.22 -8.92
C LEU A 20 -1.51 8.23 -9.57
N ARG A 21 -0.89 7.86 -10.70
CA ARG A 21 -0.03 8.77 -11.48
C ARG A 21 -0.79 9.98 -12.01
N GLY A 22 -2.03 9.79 -12.48
CA GLY A 22 -2.87 10.88 -12.96
C GLY A 22 -3.19 11.90 -11.86
N TYR A 23 -3.42 11.43 -10.63
CA TYR A 23 -3.68 12.30 -9.49
C TYR A 23 -2.40 13.01 -9.00
N TYR A 24 -1.39 12.24 -8.62
CA TYR A 24 -0.16 12.75 -7.99
C TYR A 24 0.81 13.41 -8.98
N GLY A 25 0.72 13.06 -10.27
CA GLY A 25 1.56 13.61 -11.34
C GLY A 25 1.43 15.13 -11.52
N SER A 26 0.33 15.72 -11.03
CA SER A 26 0.07 17.15 -11.08
C SER A 26 0.70 17.94 -9.91
N ILE A 27 1.27 17.26 -8.91
CA ILE A 27 1.64 17.85 -7.61
C ILE A 27 3.14 17.62 -7.30
N SER A 28 4.00 18.60 -7.62
CA SER A 28 5.42 18.73 -7.15
C SER A 28 6.47 17.68 -7.57
N ASN A 29 7.72 17.79 -7.07
CA ASN A 29 8.92 17.04 -7.49
C ASN A 29 9.20 15.69 -6.77
N ARG A 30 8.55 15.33 -5.64
CA ARG A 30 8.75 14.04 -4.91
C ARG A 30 7.54 13.10 -5.05
N GLN A 31 7.17 12.84 -6.30
CA GLN A 31 5.97 12.07 -6.63
C GLN A 31 6.16 10.57 -6.44
N THR A 32 7.37 10.06 -6.62
CA THR A 32 7.63 8.61 -6.64
C THR A 32 7.35 7.97 -5.29
N GLU A 33 7.94 8.48 -4.21
CA GLU A 33 7.71 8.01 -2.84
C GLU A 33 6.23 8.17 -2.45
N THR A 34 5.62 9.31 -2.78
CA THR A 34 4.21 9.57 -2.49
C THR A 34 3.27 8.58 -3.19
N ILE A 35 3.49 8.29 -4.47
CA ILE A 35 2.67 7.35 -5.24
C ILE A 35 2.84 5.91 -4.72
N ILE A 36 4.07 5.50 -4.40
CA ILE A 36 4.33 4.18 -3.80
C ILE A 36 3.61 4.06 -2.46
N CYS A 37 3.77 5.05 -1.58
CA CYS A 37 3.12 5.06 -0.28
C CYS A 37 1.59 5.10 -0.40
N ALA A 38 1.02 5.82 -1.37
CA ALA A 38 -0.41 5.81 -1.62
C ALA A 38 -0.92 4.43 -2.06
N ALA A 39 -0.22 3.77 -3.00
CA ALA A 39 -0.54 2.41 -3.41
C ALA A 39 -0.43 1.41 -2.25
N ALA A 40 0.61 1.56 -1.43
CA ALA A 40 0.82 0.74 -0.24
C ALA A 40 -0.29 0.93 0.80
N ALA A 41 -0.72 2.17 1.04
CA ALA A 41 -1.83 2.48 1.94
C ALA A 41 -3.15 1.85 1.47
N ILE A 42 -3.47 1.99 0.18
CA ILE A 42 -4.63 1.34 -0.44
C ILE A 42 -4.54 -0.18 -0.25
N THR A 43 -3.38 -0.77 -0.51
CA THR A 43 -3.14 -2.21 -0.34
C THR A 43 -3.34 -2.65 1.11
N GLY A 44 -2.88 -1.86 2.09
CA GLY A 44 -3.11 -2.10 3.51
C GLY A 44 -4.59 -2.11 3.86
N GLU A 45 -5.38 -1.15 3.39
CA GLU A 45 -6.84 -1.12 3.60
C GLU A 45 -7.54 -2.33 2.97
N TRP A 46 -7.22 -2.66 1.72
CA TRP A 46 -7.83 -3.79 1.02
C TRP A 46 -7.43 -5.14 1.62
N SER A 47 -6.31 -5.23 2.34
CA SER A 47 -5.92 -6.45 3.06
C SER A 47 -6.89 -6.75 4.21
N SER A 48 -7.40 -5.72 4.88
CA SER A 48 -8.43 -5.85 5.92
C SER A 48 -9.78 -6.23 5.31
N TRP A 49 -10.14 -5.65 4.15
CA TRP A 49 -11.38 -6.00 3.43
C TRP A 49 -11.35 -7.46 2.94
N ALA A 50 -10.18 -7.93 2.48
CA ALA A 50 -9.95 -9.31 2.06
C ALA A 50 -10.13 -10.35 3.16
N VAL A 51 -10.11 -9.95 4.43
CA VAL A 51 -10.35 -10.86 5.56
C VAL A 51 -11.68 -10.58 6.27
N GLY A 52 -12.55 -9.76 5.66
CA GLY A 52 -13.92 -9.53 6.11
C GLY A 52 -14.12 -8.29 6.97
N TYR A 53 -13.15 -7.37 7.05
CA TYR A 53 -13.31 -6.09 7.74
C TYR A 53 -13.46 -4.97 6.71
N ASP A 54 -14.69 -4.72 6.29
CA ASP A 54 -15.09 -3.61 5.41
C ASP A 54 -15.00 -2.23 6.09
N CYS A 55 -15.03 -2.21 7.43
CA CYS A 55 -14.62 -1.09 8.26
C CYS A 55 -13.94 -1.64 9.53
N LEU A 56 -12.68 -1.29 9.77
CA LEU A 56 -12.09 -1.58 11.07
C LEU A 56 -12.73 -0.61 12.08
N GLU A 57 -13.57 -1.13 12.96
CA GLU A 57 -13.98 -0.39 14.17
C GLU A 57 -12.72 0.02 14.93
N LYS A 58 -12.72 1.24 15.52
CA LYS A 58 -11.57 1.86 16.19
C LYS A 58 -10.81 0.97 17.19
N ASP A 59 -11.43 -0.13 17.64
CA ASP A 59 -10.93 -0.97 18.74
C ASP A 59 -10.80 -2.47 18.38
N LYS A 60 -11.03 -2.89 17.12
CA LYS A 60 -10.91 -4.30 16.69
C LYS A 60 -9.68 -4.52 15.82
N PHE A 61 -8.59 -4.95 16.46
CA PHE A 61 -7.32 -5.27 15.82
C PHE A 61 -7.20 -6.76 15.50
N GLU A 62 -7.88 -7.27 14.46
CA GLU A 62 -7.60 -8.62 13.92
C GLU A 62 -6.47 -8.58 12.88
N PHE A 63 -5.32 -8.06 13.33
CA PHE A 63 -4.10 -7.86 12.55
C PHE A 63 -3.56 -9.15 11.91
N ILE A 64 -3.77 -10.31 12.52
CA ILE A 64 -3.10 -11.56 12.14
C ILE A 64 -3.50 -12.02 10.73
N LYS A 65 -4.79 -11.96 10.36
CA LYS A 65 -5.25 -12.50 9.07
C LYS A 65 -4.83 -11.63 7.90
N ALA A 66 -4.97 -10.31 8.02
CA ALA A 66 -4.53 -9.36 7.00
C ALA A 66 -3.01 -9.44 6.82
N PHE A 67 -2.27 -9.50 7.92
CA PHE A 67 -0.81 -9.65 7.90
C PHE A 67 -0.33 -10.90 7.17
N ILE A 68 -1.02 -12.04 7.33
CA ILE A 68 -0.72 -13.26 6.58
C ILE A 68 -0.79 -13.00 5.07
N LEU A 69 -1.85 -12.36 4.58
CA LEU A 69 -1.98 -12.04 3.14
C LEU A 69 -0.87 -11.10 2.64
N LEU A 70 -0.43 -10.18 3.50
CA LEU A 70 0.60 -9.21 3.17
C LEU A 70 2.01 -9.84 3.14
N PHE A 71 2.34 -10.71 4.09
CA PHE A 71 3.73 -11.13 4.35
C PHE A 71 3.98 -12.64 4.29
N GLU A 72 2.98 -13.48 4.47
CA GLU A 72 3.16 -14.93 4.63
C GLU A 72 2.54 -15.72 3.45
N GLY A 73 3.14 -16.86 3.15
CA GLY A 73 2.64 -17.79 2.13
C GLY A 73 3.05 -17.45 0.69
N ASP A 74 2.79 -18.42 -0.19
CA ASP A 74 3.07 -18.31 -1.62
C ASP A 74 2.20 -17.23 -2.25
N GLY A 75 2.84 -16.24 -2.88
CA GLY A 75 2.15 -15.14 -3.56
C GLY A 75 1.79 -13.96 -2.66
N SER A 76 2.31 -13.90 -1.43
CA SER A 76 2.17 -12.74 -0.56
C SER A 76 2.65 -11.46 -1.24
N ILE A 77 2.05 -10.32 -0.87
CA ILE A 77 2.38 -9.02 -1.50
C ILE A 77 3.84 -8.65 -1.24
N ALA A 78 4.34 -8.89 -0.02
CA ALA A 78 5.75 -8.70 0.30
C ALA A 78 6.67 -9.61 -0.53
N GLY A 79 6.23 -10.84 -0.84
CA GLY A 79 6.94 -11.73 -1.75
C GLY A 79 7.02 -11.18 -3.18
N GLN A 80 5.92 -10.60 -3.69
CA GLN A 80 5.89 -9.95 -5.00
C GLN A 80 6.83 -8.74 -5.07
N ILE A 81 6.83 -7.89 -4.04
CA ILE A 81 7.75 -6.75 -3.92
C ILE A 81 9.20 -7.24 -3.84
N SER A 82 9.47 -8.27 -3.03
CA SER A 82 10.81 -8.87 -2.91
C SER A 82 11.32 -9.42 -4.24
N ALA A 83 10.45 -10.04 -5.03
CA ALA A 83 10.81 -10.54 -6.37
C ALA A 83 11.15 -9.41 -7.36
N VAL A 84 10.54 -8.24 -7.22
CA VAL A 84 10.93 -7.04 -8.00
C VAL A 84 12.30 -6.53 -7.55
N VAL A 85 12.53 -6.42 -6.25
CA VAL A 85 13.83 -5.99 -5.68
C VAL A 85 14.97 -6.91 -6.14
N ASP A 86 14.76 -8.23 -6.10
CA ASP A 86 15.71 -9.23 -6.58
C ASP A 86 16.02 -9.06 -8.07
N ARG A 87 14.98 -8.88 -8.90
CA ARG A 87 15.11 -8.68 -10.35
C ARG A 87 15.88 -7.40 -10.70
N LEU A 88 15.76 -6.36 -9.87
CA LEU A 88 16.51 -5.11 -10.00
C LEU A 88 17.97 -5.25 -9.51
N GLY A 89 18.39 -6.43 -9.04
CA GLY A 89 19.74 -6.71 -8.57
C GLY A 89 20.05 -6.18 -7.17
N ALA A 90 19.03 -5.81 -6.40
CA ALA A 90 19.18 -5.28 -5.05
C ALA A 90 19.11 -6.41 -4.00
N ASN A 91 19.80 -6.23 -2.87
CA ASN A 91 19.85 -7.25 -1.83
C ASN A 91 18.55 -7.32 -1.02
N VAL A 92 17.69 -8.29 -1.33
CA VAL A 92 16.42 -8.57 -0.65
C VAL A 92 16.58 -8.75 0.86
N SER A 93 17.74 -9.21 1.35
CA SER A 93 17.98 -9.38 2.79
C SER A 93 18.00 -8.06 3.57
N LYS A 94 18.01 -6.91 2.88
CA LYS A 94 17.90 -5.58 3.48
C LYS A 94 16.46 -5.12 3.66
N LEU A 95 15.48 -5.82 3.07
CA LEU A 95 14.08 -5.48 3.26
C LEU A 95 13.63 -5.82 4.67
N PRO A 96 12.73 -5.02 5.26
CA PRO A 96 12.19 -5.31 6.57
C PRO A 96 11.39 -6.61 6.56
N HIS A 97 11.60 -7.45 7.57
CA HIS A 97 10.81 -8.66 7.76
C HIS A 97 9.44 -8.32 8.36
N GLY A 98 8.42 -9.08 8.00
CA GLY A 98 7.07 -8.84 8.54
C GLY A 98 7.04 -8.86 10.08
N SER A 99 7.81 -9.74 10.72
CA SER A 99 7.87 -9.84 12.18
C SER A 99 8.41 -8.58 12.85
N SER A 100 9.41 -7.92 12.26
CA SER A 100 9.94 -6.64 12.76
C SER A 100 8.98 -5.49 12.53
N LEU A 101 8.29 -5.47 11.38
CA LEU A 101 7.27 -4.46 11.09
C LEU A 101 6.09 -4.56 12.03
N ARG A 102 5.60 -5.78 12.29
CA ARG A 102 4.55 -6.05 13.28
C ARG A 102 4.93 -5.49 14.65
N ALA A 103 6.13 -5.82 15.13
CA ALA A 103 6.60 -5.37 16.45
C ALA A 103 6.67 -3.84 16.55
N SER A 104 7.18 -3.18 15.50
CA SER A 104 7.25 -1.72 15.42
C SER A 104 5.86 -1.06 15.48
N GLN A 105 4.88 -1.59 14.74
CA GLN A 105 3.53 -1.02 14.72
C GLN A 105 2.74 -1.26 16.00
N THR A 106 2.98 -2.38 16.70
CA THR A 106 2.38 -2.61 18.03
C THR A 106 2.97 -1.72 19.14
N ALA A 107 4.18 -1.17 18.92
CA ALA A 107 4.86 -0.29 19.87
C ALA A 107 4.62 1.20 19.57
N GLY A 108 4.10 1.54 18.39
CA GLY A 108 3.80 2.91 17.98
C GLY A 108 2.54 3.46 18.64
N THR A 109 2.59 4.70 19.13
CA THR A 109 1.41 5.40 19.64
C THR A 109 0.49 5.83 18.48
N VAL A 110 -0.82 5.79 18.72
CA VAL A 110 -1.89 6.13 17.75
C VAL A 110 -1.82 7.60 17.27
N GLU A 111 -1.01 8.44 17.92
CA GLU A 111 -0.99 9.91 17.75
C GLU A 111 0.05 10.43 16.74
N ALA A 112 0.98 9.61 16.23
CA ALA A 112 1.98 10.10 15.30
C ALA A 112 1.39 10.35 13.90
N ALA A 113 1.58 11.60 13.43
CA ALA A 113 1.19 12.06 12.09
C ALA A 113 1.91 11.32 10.96
N TYR A 114 3.02 10.60 11.25
CA TYR A 114 3.65 9.58 10.40
C TYR A 114 3.82 8.25 11.17
N PRO A 115 3.59 7.02 10.63
CA PRO A 115 4.21 5.88 11.30
C PRO A 115 5.71 6.13 11.21
N SER A 116 6.48 5.78 12.23
CA SER A 116 7.93 5.90 12.15
C SER A 116 8.43 5.02 11.00
N LEU A 117 8.82 5.65 9.88
CA LEU A 117 9.40 4.97 8.73
C LEU A 117 10.90 4.82 8.97
N SER A 118 11.47 3.66 8.66
CA SER A 118 12.89 3.37 8.91
C SER A 118 13.83 3.97 7.85
N VAL A 119 13.28 4.46 6.73
CA VAL A 119 14.06 5.18 5.72
C VAL A 119 14.43 6.58 6.21
N ASP A 120 15.43 7.20 5.57
CA ASP A 120 15.80 8.59 5.85
C ASP A 120 14.64 9.55 5.55
N ASN A 121 14.49 10.60 6.38
CA ASN A 121 13.42 11.59 6.27
C ASN A 121 13.37 12.30 4.90
N SER A 122 14.47 12.33 4.15
CA SER A 122 14.50 12.86 2.79
C SER A 122 13.63 12.06 1.80
N HIS A 123 13.28 10.82 2.14
CA HIS A 123 12.40 9.93 1.37
C HIS A 123 10.96 9.87 1.90
N TYR A 124 10.61 10.69 2.89
CA TYR A 124 9.25 10.70 3.39
C TYR A 124 8.30 11.25 2.30
N PRO A 125 7.10 10.66 2.16
CA PRO A 125 6.14 11.11 1.17
C PRO A 125 5.66 12.52 1.51
N ASN A 126 5.31 13.30 0.49
CA ASN A 126 4.87 14.69 0.68
C ASN A 126 3.48 14.78 1.32
N GLU A 127 2.66 13.74 1.14
CA GLU A 127 1.32 13.64 1.69
C GLU A 127 1.24 12.46 2.65
N TRP A 128 0.38 12.60 3.66
CA TRP A 128 0.11 11.58 4.65
C TRP A 128 -0.51 10.32 3.99
N PRO A 129 0.21 9.19 3.85
CA PRO A 129 -0.24 8.05 3.05
C PRO A 129 -1.56 7.41 3.49
N PRO A 130 -1.88 7.33 4.80
CA PRO A 130 -3.18 6.83 5.26
C PRO A 130 -4.40 7.59 4.73
N ILE A 131 -4.25 8.81 4.20
CA ILE A 131 -5.33 9.55 3.53
C ILE A 131 -5.63 8.97 2.13
N ALA A 132 -4.63 8.40 1.46
CA ALA A 132 -4.81 7.88 0.11
C ALA A 132 -5.86 6.77 0.05
N ALA A 133 -5.88 5.86 1.04
CA ALA A 133 -6.85 4.77 1.08
C ALA A 133 -8.32 5.26 1.03
N PRO A 134 -8.80 6.13 1.96
CA PRO A 134 -10.15 6.68 1.89
C PRO A 134 -10.38 7.54 0.64
N ARG A 135 -9.38 8.32 0.19
CA ARG A 135 -9.53 9.19 -0.99
C ARG A 135 -9.78 8.40 -2.28
N PHE A 136 -9.08 7.29 -2.47
CA PHE A 136 -9.15 6.50 -3.69
C PHE A 136 -10.16 5.35 -3.63
N ARG A 137 -10.76 5.06 -2.47
CA ARG A 137 -11.64 3.90 -2.26
C ARG A 137 -12.69 3.70 -3.36
N GLU A 138 -13.45 4.74 -3.70
CA GLU A 138 -14.49 4.64 -4.74
C GLU A 138 -13.91 4.46 -6.15
N ARG A 139 -12.75 5.06 -6.44
CA ARG A 139 -12.03 4.84 -7.70
C ARG A 139 -11.52 3.40 -7.81
N ILE A 140 -10.97 2.84 -6.73
CA ILE A 140 -10.53 1.43 -6.71
C ILE A 140 -11.72 0.49 -6.90
N LYS A 141 -12.85 0.73 -6.21
CA LYS A 141 -14.09 -0.03 -6.44
C LYS A 141 -14.54 0.05 -7.90
N GLN A 142 -14.44 1.22 -8.54
CA GLN A 142 -14.76 1.38 -9.95
C GLN A 142 -13.81 0.57 -10.85
N ILE A 143 -12.50 0.63 -10.61
CA ILE A 143 -11.50 -0.16 -11.34
C ILE A 143 -11.77 -1.66 -11.20
N SER A 144 -12.09 -2.13 -9.99
CA SER A 144 -12.46 -3.53 -9.72
C SER A 144 -13.68 -3.96 -10.55
N ARG A 145 -14.73 -3.12 -10.61
CA ARG A 145 -15.93 -3.41 -11.41
C ARG A 145 -15.63 -3.48 -12.91
N VAL A 146 -14.86 -2.53 -13.43
CA VAL A 146 -14.46 -2.48 -14.85
C VAL A 146 -13.64 -3.71 -15.24
N ASN A 147 -12.77 -4.19 -14.35
CA ASN A 147 -11.94 -5.36 -14.60
C ASN A 147 -12.58 -6.69 -14.17
N HIS A 148 -13.85 -6.68 -13.75
CA HIS A 148 -14.59 -7.86 -13.31
C HIS A 148 -13.93 -8.61 -12.14
N LEU A 149 -13.34 -7.87 -11.20
CA LEU A 149 -12.88 -8.40 -9.93
C LEU A 149 -14.11 -8.61 -9.03
N SER A 150 -14.36 -9.85 -8.68
CA SER A 150 -15.56 -10.34 -7.99
C SER A 150 -15.37 -10.44 -6.48
N SER A 151 -14.12 -10.42 -6.00
CA SER A 151 -13.82 -10.53 -4.56
C SER A 151 -12.86 -9.44 -4.07
N PRO A 152 -12.90 -9.10 -2.77
CA PRO A 152 -11.89 -8.24 -2.15
C PRO A 152 -10.47 -8.81 -2.26
N GLN A 153 -10.29 -10.13 -2.31
CA GLN A 153 -8.99 -10.77 -2.49
C GLN A 153 -8.42 -10.53 -3.89
N GLU A 154 -9.24 -10.59 -4.94
CA GLU A 154 -8.82 -10.24 -6.30
C GLU A 154 -8.44 -8.75 -6.39
N THR A 155 -9.19 -7.88 -5.71
CA THR A 155 -8.86 -6.44 -5.62
C THR A 155 -7.55 -6.20 -4.87
N LEU A 156 -7.36 -6.87 -3.72
CA LEU A 156 -6.10 -6.84 -2.97
C LEU A 156 -4.91 -7.27 -3.83
N SER A 157 -5.06 -8.36 -4.59
CA SER A 157 -4.03 -8.85 -5.52
C SER A 157 -3.64 -7.78 -6.54
N ALA A 158 -4.64 -7.13 -7.17
CA ALA A 158 -4.40 -6.03 -8.11
C ALA A 158 -3.69 -4.83 -7.44
N CYS A 159 -4.07 -4.47 -6.21
CA CYS A 159 -3.40 -3.41 -5.44
C CYS A 159 -1.94 -3.78 -5.12
N GLY A 160 -1.66 -5.01 -4.68
CA GLY A 160 -0.30 -5.48 -4.43
C GLY A 160 0.59 -5.46 -5.67
N LEU A 161 0.04 -5.88 -6.82
CA LEU A 161 0.73 -5.78 -8.10
C LEU A 161 1.01 -4.34 -8.51
N ALA A 162 0.06 -3.42 -8.26
CA ALA A 162 0.26 -2.00 -8.53
C ALA A 162 1.45 -1.44 -7.72
N VAL A 163 1.59 -1.86 -6.45
CA VAL A 163 2.76 -1.52 -5.63
C VAL A 163 4.04 -2.06 -6.25
N ALA A 164 4.07 -3.33 -6.64
CA ALA A 164 5.25 -3.96 -7.26
C ALA A 164 5.66 -3.24 -8.56
N ILE A 165 4.70 -2.90 -9.43
CA ILE A 165 4.93 -2.12 -10.67
C ILE A 165 5.53 -0.75 -10.34
N LEU A 166 4.99 -0.06 -9.33
CA LEU A 166 5.48 1.27 -8.95
C LEU A 166 6.90 1.22 -8.37
N VAL A 167 7.24 0.18 -7.60
CA VAL A 167 8.61 -0.04 -7.12
C VAL A 167 9.55 -0.31 -8.28
N GLU A 168 9.15 -1.12 -9.26
CA GLU A 168 9.96 -1.41 -10.47
C GLU A 168 10.21 -0.14 -11.29
N ASP A 169 9.15 0.61 -11.58
CA ASP A 169 9.20 1.85 -12.36
C ASP A 169 9.96 2.99 -11.66
N ALA A 170 10.07 2.94 -10.33
CA ALA A 170 10.79 3.94 -9.53
C ALA A 170 12.31 3.77 -9.57
N SER A 171 12.80 2.58 -9.93
CA SER A 171 14.23 2.22 -9.88
C SER A 171 15.21 3.17 -10.58
N PRO A 172 14.85 3.91 -11.66
CA PRO A 172 15.78 4.88 -12.26
C PRO A 172 16.03 6.12 -11.40
N LYS A 173 15.21 6.36 -10.36
CA LYS A 173 15.20 7.60 -9.56
C LYS A 173 15.28 7.36 -8.05
N LEU A 174 14.92 6.17 -7.59
CA LEU A 174 14.85 5.81 -6.18
C LEU A 174 15.50 4.44 -5.99
N ASP A 175 16.31 4.30 -4.94
CA ASP A 175 16.90 3.02 -4.57
C ASP A 175 15.79 1.97 -4.36
N PRO A 176 15.86 0.78 -5.00
CA PRO A 176 14.83 -0.24 -4.88
C PRO A 176 14.53 -0.70 -3.45
N ILE A 177 15.54 -0.73 -2.58
CA ILE A 177 15.38 -1.07 -1.16
C ILE A 177 14.59 0.02 -0.44
N VAL A 178 14.87 1.30 -0.73
CA VAL A 178 14.11 2.43 -0.16
C VAL A 178 12.65 2.37 -0.62
N ALA A 179 12.42 2.22 -1.93
CA ALA A 179 11.08 2.12 -2.52
C ALA A 179 10.26 0.97 -1.90
N ALA A 180 10.86 -0.22 -1.80
CA ALA A 180 10.22 -1.39 -1.22
C ALA A 180 10.00 -1.24 0.30
N THR A 181 10.97 -0.68 1.03
CA THR A 181 10.84 -0.45 2.48
C THR A 181 9.67 0.49 2.78
N LEU A 182 9.57 1.61 2.07
CA LEU A 182 8.44 2.53 2.15
C LEU A 182 7.11 1.81 1.93
N ALA A 183 7.01 0.99 0.88
CA ALA A 183 5.80 0.25 0.57
C ALA A 183 5.41 -0.73 1.70
N LEU A 184 6.36 -1.53 2.18
CA LEU A 184 6.10 -2.53 3.21
C LEU A 184 5.70 -1.90 4.55
N GLU A 185 6.36 -0.81 4.94
CA GLU A 185 6.07 -0.10 6.19
C GLU A 185 4.71 0.57 6.16
N VAL A 186 4.38 1.29 5.09
CA VAL A 186 3.09 1.99 4.96
C VAL A 186 1.94 1.01 4.85
N MET A 187 2.09 -0.04 4.05
CA MET A 187 1.07 -1.09 3.92
C MET A 187 0.78 -1.75 5.27
N THR A 188 1.82 -2.05 6.05
CA THR A 188 1.67 -2.60 7.40
C THR A 188 0.97 -1.59 8.31
N ALA A 189 1.44 -0.34 8.34
CA ALA A 189 0.88 0.71 9.20
C ALA A 189 -0.62 0.94 8.94
N VAL A 190 -1.05 0.92 7.68
CA VAL A 190 -2.47 1.09 7.34
C VAL A 190 -3.29 -0.17 7.65
N SER A 191 -2.74 -1.36 7.41
CA SER A 191 -3.42 -2.62 7.80
C SER A 191 -3.63 -2.75 9.31
N CYS A 192 -2.78 -2.10 10.12
CA CYS A 192 -2.87 -2.06 11.57
C CYS A 192 -3.84 -1.02 12.12
N ARG A 193 -4.27 -0.04 11.33
CA ARG A 193 -5.00 1.14 11.83
C ARG A 193 -6.45 1.09 11.38
N ALA A 194 -7.35 1.54 12.25
CA ALA A 194 -8.71 1.81 11.83
C ALA A 194 -8.70 2.84 10.67
N PRO A 195 -9.54 2.68 9.63
CA PRO A 195 -9.63 3.65 8.56
C PRO A 195 -9.91 5.01 9.20
N LEU A 196 -9.07 5.99 8.84
CA LEU A 196 -9.32 7.37 9.21
C LEU A 196 -10.69 7.76 8.64
N ASP A 197 -11.47 8.48 9.44
CA ASP A 197 -12.78 8.95 9.03
C ASP A 197 -12.64 9.77 7.74
N ALA A 198 -13.11 9.20 6.63
CA ALA A 198 -12.95 9.76 5.29
C ALA A 198 -13.63 11.13 5.20
N ASP A 199 -14.72 11.35 5.96
CA ASP A 199 -15.45 12.60 5.97
C ASP A 199 -14.69 13.69 6.73
N LEU A 200 -13.97 13.32 7.80
CA LEU A 200 -13.10 14.24 8.53
C LEU A 200 -11.93 14.71 7.65
N ILE A 201 -11.35 13.81 6.85
CA ILE A 201 -10.23 14.15 5.97
C ILE A 201 -10.67 15.01 4.78
N LEU A 202 -11.78 14.65 4.13
CA LEU A 202 -12.33 15.45 3.03
C LEU A 202 -12.80 16.82 3.50
N ALA A 203 -13.20 16.96 4.76
CA ALA A 203 -13.53 18.25 5.37
C ALA A 203 -12.28 19.12 5.61
N GLN A 204 -11.15 18.53 6.01
CA GLN A 204 -9.89 19.24 6.19
C GLN A 204 -9.32 19.76 4.86
N GLU A 205 -9.33 18.94 3.79
CA GLU A 205 -8.91 19.38 2.45
C GLU A 205 -9.75 20.55 1.90
N ARG A 206 -11.04 20.60 2.25
CA ARG A 206 -11.94 21.69 1.84
C ARG A 206 -11.76 22.98 2.65
N GLN A 207 -11.07 22.92 3.79
CA GLN A 207 -10.78 24.09 4.62
C GLN A 207 -9.40 24.70 4.31
N GLU A 208 -8.53 23.96 3.61
CA GLU A 208 -7.18 24.41 3.21
C GLU A 208 -7.10 24.93 1.76
N VAL A 209 -8.23 25.04 1.05
CA VAL A 209 -8.40 25.68 -0.27
C VAL A 209 -9.20 26.96 -0.15
#